data_AF-A0A816GFZ0-F1
#
_entry.id   AF-A0A816GFZ0-F1
#
_cell.length_a   1.000
_cell.length_b   1.000
_cell.length_c   1.000
_cell.angle_alpha   90.00
_cell.angle_beta   90.00
_cell.angle_gamma   90.00
#
_symmetry.space_group_name_H-M   'P 1'
#
loop_
_entity.id
_entity.type
_entity.pdbx_description
1 polymer ?
#
loop_
_entity_poly.entity_id
_entity_poly.type
_entity_poly.pdbx_seq_one_letter_code
_entity_poly.pdbx_strand_id
1 'polypeptide(L)'
;SQNYIKELGNRQCEQDLKEVLETWKQIPSHEFKERVLEKQTSLIKEWSESLTKALATEKIVSENTELIGDVLCRACGYHLGKLSRLRQYGQSYFINDHDFYNRIEEKILPEPREYVTTSVTGKALCGSKNCRAKLGCIQTLKDHSSISPIYPLKCQSIKIKLFERENGSETMILKKKWKQMLFKIPPLEISCSKNDEDIYYDAYDVMQTDV
;
A
#
# COMPACT_ATOMS: atom_id res chain seq x y z
N SER A 1 37.60 0.39 18.42
CA SER A 1 36.30 -0.31 18.24
C SER A 1 35.38 0.57 17.41
N GLN A 2 34.45 0.00 16.62
CA GLN A 2 33.51 0.79 15.81
C GLN A 2 32.64 1.75 16.67
N ASN A 3 32.34 1.37 17.91
CA ASN A 3 31.61 2.24 18.85
C ASN A 3 32.40 3.50 19.23
N TYR A 4 33.73 3.41 19.38
CA TYR A 4 34.57 4.57 19.70
C TYR A 4 34.62 5.59 18.54
N ILE A 5 34.68 5.11 17.30
CA ILE A 5 34.66 5.98 16.11
C ILE A 5 33.31 6.69 15.97
N LYS A 6 32.20 5.98 16.19
CA LYS A 6 30.86 6.57 16.17
C LYS A 6 30.68 7.65 17.25
N GLU A 7 31.22 7.40 18.44
CA GLU A 7 31.14 8.33 19.56
C GLU A 7 31.97 9.60 19.31
N LEU A 8 33.16 9.47 18.72
CA LEU A 8 33.95 10.63 18.28
C LEU A 8 33.21 11.45 17.22
N GLY A 9 32.54 10.79 16.28
CA GLY A 9 31.69 11.47 15.28
C GLY A 9 30.52 12.22 15.93
N ASN A 10 29.84 11.62 16.90
CA ASN A 10 28.75 12.28 17.62
C ASN A 10 29.23 13.55 18.36
N ARG A 11 30.39 13.48 19.02
CA ARG A 11 30.99 14.63 19.71
C ARG A 11 31.34 15.77 18.77
N GLN A 12 31.86 15.44 17.58
CA GLN A 12 32.11 16.46 16.55
C GLN A 12 30.79 17.12 16.11
N CYS A 13 29.75 16.33 15.82
CA CYS A 13 28.44 16.88 15.47
C CYS A 13 27.85 17.79 16.57
N GLU A 14 28.06 17.46 17.85
CA GLU A 14 27.63 18.30 18.97
C GLU A 14 28.38 19.63 19.02
N GLN A 15 29.68 19.63 18.71
CA GLN A 15 30.50 20.85 18.64
C GLN A 15 30.05 21.71 17.46
N ASP A 16 29.93 21.13 16.27
CA ASP A 16 29.48 21.83 15.06
C ASP A 16 28.09 22.45 15.26
N LEU A 17 27.15 21.73 15.90
CA LEU A 17 25.82 22.24 16.21
C LEU A 17 25.88 23.46 17.13
N LYS A 18 26.72 23.43 18.18
CA LYS A 18 26.89 24.57 19.10
C LYS A 18 27.42 25.79 18.35
N GLU A 19 28.43 25.61 17.50
CA GLU A 19 29.01 26.70 16.70
C GLU A 19 27.99 27.31 15.74
N VAL A 20 27.18 26.47 15.07
CA VAL A 20 26.10 26.93 14.19
C VAL A 20 25.04 27.72 14.97
N LEU A 21 24.63 27.24 16.14
CA LEU A 21 23.63 27.92 16.97
C LEU A 21 24.12 29.29 17.45
N GLU A 22 25.37 29.39 17.88
CA GLU A 22 25.95 30.68 18.28
C GLU A 22 26.05 31.64 17.10
N THR A 23 26.41 31.15 15.92
CA THR A 23 26.41 31.94 14.68
C THR A 23 25.00 32.44 14.34
N TRP A 24 23.98 31.59 14.47
CA TRP A 24 22.59 31.94 14.17
C TRP A 24 22.01 32.96 15.13
N LYS A 25 22.41 32.95 16.42
CA LYS A 25 22.01 33.96 17.40
C LYS A 25 22.52 35.36 17.08
N GLN A 26 23.62 35.47 16.34
CA GLN A 26 24.22 36.75 15.96
C GLN A 26 23.57 37.37 14.72
N ILE A 27 22.76 36.61 13.97
CA ILE A 27 22.09 37.11 12.76
C ILE A 27 20.95 38.06 13.17
N PRO A 28 20.87 39.28 12.60
CA PRO A 28 19.75 40.18 12.82
C PRO A 28 18.40 39.53 12.49
N SER A 29 17.38 39.80 13.29
CA SER A 29 16.08 39.11 13.19
C SER A 29 15.43 39.22 11.80
N HIS A 30 15.59 40.34 11.09
CA HIS A 30 15.03 40.50 9.74
C HIS A 30 15.73 39.58 8.73
N GLU A 31 17.06 39.57 8.71
CA GLU A 31 17.87 38.73 7.84
C GLU A 31 17.64 37.24 8.13
N PHE A 32 17.49 36.88 9.41
CA PHE A 32 17.15 35.51 9.80
C PHE A 32 15.78 35.08 9.23
N LYS A 33 14.76 35.94 9.33
CA LYS A 33 13.42 35.66 8.79
C LYS A 33 13.44 35.53 7.27
N GLU A 34 14.21 36.36 6.57
CA GLU A 34 14.38 36.25 5.11
C GLU A 34 15.01 34.91 4.73
N ARG A 35 16.11 34.51 5.39
CA ARG A 35 16.75 33.21 5.14
C ARG A 35 15.82 32.02 5.42
N VAL A 36 15.01 32.09 6.48
CA VAL A 36 14.01 31.05 6.79
C VAL A 36 12.95 31.00 5.69
N LEU A 37 12.46 32.15 5.24
CA LEU A 37 11.45 32.23 4.18
C LEU A 37 11.99 31.66 2.88
N GLU A 38 13.19 32.05 2.45
CA GLU A 38 13.87 31.49 1.28
C GLU A 38 13.98 29.97 1.36
N LYS A 39 14.36 29.44 2.54
CA LYS A 39 14.46 28.00 2.74
C LYS A 39 13.10 27.31 2.66
N GLN A 40 12.07 27.87 3.28
CA GLN A 40 10.69 27.36 3.19
C GLN A 40 10.20 27.33 1.75
N THR A 41 10.41 28.42 0.99
CA THR A 41 10.04 28.51 -0.42
C THR A 41 10.77 27.49 -1.27
N SER A 42 12.08 27.31 -1.08
CA SER A 42 12.86 26.26 -1.76
C SER A 42 12.31 24.87 -1.48
N LEU A 43 12.03 24.54 -0.21
CA LEU A 43 11.50 23.24 0.18
C LEU A 43 10.12 22.97 -0.42
N ILE A 44 9.25 23.98 -0.48
CA ILE A 44 7.93 23.88 -1.11
C ILE A 44 8.09 23.60 -2.62
N LYS A 45 9.03 24.29 -3.28
CA LYS A 45 9.32 24.10 -4.70
C LYS A 45 9.88 22.70 -4.99
N GLU A 46 10.85 22.24 -4.20
CA GLU A 46 11.41 20.88 -4.32
C GLU A 46 10.32 19.81 -4.12
N TRP A 47 9.44 20.01 -3.15
CA TRP A 47 8.32 19.12 -2.90
C TRP A 47 7.31 19.11 -4.04
N SER A 48 6.93 20.27 -4.57
CA SER A 48 5.99 20.36 -5.69
C SER A 48 6.55 19.73 -6.96
N GLU A 49 7.82 19.95 -7.29
CA GLU A 49 8.51 19.30 -8.41
C GLU A 49 8.56 17.78 -8.25
N SER A 50 8.86 17.29 -7.04
CA SER A 50 8.85 15.86 -6.74
C SER A 50 7.45 15.25 -6.90
N LEU A 51 6.41 15.98 -6.49
CA LEU A 51 5.02 15.54 -6.63
C LEU A 51 4.62 15.49 -8.11
N THR A 52 4.94 16.53 -8.89
CA THR A 52 4.66 16.57 -10.33
C THR A 52 5.35 15.42 -11.07
N LYS A 53 6.62 15.12 -10.76
CA LYS A 53 7.34 13.97 -11.34
C LYS A 53 6.68 12.63 -10.99
N ALA A 54 6.25 12.46 -9.74
CA ALA A 54 5.55 11.25 -9.31
C ALA A 54 4.22 11.07 -10.05
N LEU A 55 3.41 12.12 -10.15
CA LEU A 55 2.13 12.12 -10.86
C LEU A 55 2.29 11.88 -12.37
N ALA A 56 3.29 12.51 -13.00
CA ALA A 56 3.58 12.28 -14.41
C ALA A 56 3.98 10.83 -14.69
N THR A 57 4.77 10.22 -13.80
CA THR A 57 5.16 8.81 -13.91
C THR A 57 3.96 7.88 -13.76
N GLU A 58 3.02 8.19 -12.85
CA GLU A 58 1.79 7.43 -12.67
C GLU A 58 0.87 7.54 -13.90
N LYS A 59 0.73 8.76 -14.47
CA LYS A 59 -0.13 9.05 -15.62
C LYS A 59 0.30 8.30 -16.89
N ILE A 60 1.62 8.28 -17.19
CA ILE A 60 2.18 7.61 -18.37
C ILE A 60 1.80 6.12 -18.41
N VAL A 61 1.68 5.49 -17.25
CA VAL A 61 1.41 4.05 -17.14
C VAL A 61 -0.07 3.74 -17.08
N SER A 62 -0.90 4.64 -16.52
CA SER A 62 -2.35 4.47 -16.48
C SER A 62 -3.05 4.70 -17.82
N GLU A 63 -2.54 5.60 -18.66
CA GLU A 63 -3.18 5.96 -19.94
C GLU A 63 -2.85 4.99 -21.09
N ASN A 64 -1.75 4.22 -20.99
CA ASN A 64 -1.23 3.44 -22.12
C ASN A 64 -1.52 1.93 -22.08
N THR A 65 -2.21 1.40 -21.06
CA THR A 65 -2.47 -0.04 -21.00
C THR A 65 -3.67 -0.36 -20.13
N GLU A 66 -4.65 -1.11 -20.67
CA GLU A 66 -5.47 -1.97 -19.82
C GLU A 66 -4.52 -2.95 -19.12
N LEU A 67 -4.13 -2.64 -17.88
CA LEU A 67 -3.17 -3.45 -17.14
C LEU A 67 -3.80 -4.79 -16.77
N ILE A 68 -3.53 -5.78 -17.60
CA ILE A 68 -3.93 -7.17 -17.38
C ILE A 68 -2.77 -7.87 -16.71
N GLY A 69 -3.06 -8.52 -15.60
CA GLY A 69 -2.02 -9.13 -14.80
C GLY A 69 -2.56 -10.04 -13.72
N ASP A 70 -1.62 -10.72 -13.08
CA ASP A 70 -1.84 -11.60 -11.94
C ASP A 70 -1.07 -11.09 -10.72
N VAL A 71 -1.71 -11.22 -9.56
CA VAL A 71 -1.07 -11.03 -8.26
C VAL A 71 -0.67 -12.41 -7.74
N LEU A 72 0.63 -12.59 -7.47
CA LEU A 72 1.20 -13.87 -7.07
C LEU A 72 1.87 -13.75 -5.70
N CYS A 73 1.90 -14.85 -4.95
CA CYS A 73 2.73 -14.97 -3.76
C CYS A 73 4.21 -14.82 -4.15
N ARG A 74 4.94 -13.94 -3.47
CA ARG A 74 6.37 -13.75 -3.77
C ARG A 74 7.21 -14.98 -3.47
N ALA A 75 6.90 -15.70 -2.40
CA ALA A 75 7.71 -16.82 -1.92
C ALA A 75 7.65 -18.04 -2.85
N CYS A 76 6.45 -18.44 -3.29
CA CYS A 76 6.26 -19.66 -4.06
C CYS A 76 5.65 -19.45 -5.46
N GLY A 77 5.24 -18.22 -5.82
CA GLY A 77 4.59 -17.96 -7.10
C GLY A 77 3.12 -18.37 -7.18
N TYR A 78 2.51 -18.85 -6.10
CA TYR A 78 1.10 -19.24 -6.07
C TYR A 78 0.19 -18.08 -6.50
N HIS A 79 -0.80 -18.38 -7.34
CA HIS A 79 -1.72 -17.39 -7.88
C HIS A 79 -2.73 -16.96 -6.81
N LEU A 80 -2.72 -15.67 -6.47
CA LEU A 80 -3.59 -15.11 -5.46
C LEU A 80 -4.85 -14.51 -6.08
N GLY A 81 -4.75 -13.89 -7.25
CA GLY A 81 -5.90 -13.34 -7.95
C GLY A 81 -5.49 -12.46 -9.13
N LYS A 82 -6.48 -11.90 -9.81
CA LYS A 82 -6.25 -10.99 -10.95
C LYS A 82 -5.90 -9.58 -10.48
N LEU A 83 -5.01 -8.91 -11.20
CA LEU A 83 -4.64 -7.51 -10.92
C LEU A 83 -5.85 -6.58 -10.98
N SER A 84 -6.78 -6.82 -11.91
CA SER A 84 -8.03 -6.06 -12.06
C SER A 84 -8.96 -6.12 -10.85
N ARG A 85 -8.77 -7.11 -9.96
CA ARG A 85 -9.53 -7.26 -8.70
C ARG A 85 -8.85 -6.58 -7.51
N LEU A 86 -7.65 -6.03 -7.68
CA LEU A 86 -6.96 -5.31 -6.62
C LEU A 86 -7.70 -4.01 -6.30
N ARG A 87 -7.94 -3.74 -5.03
CA ARG A 87 -8.63 -2.54 -4.52
C ARG A 87 -7.86 -1.92 -3.35
N GLN A 88 -8.09 -0.64 -3.14
CA GLN A 88 -7.53 0.13 -2.04
C GLN A 88 -8.63 0.62 -1.08
N TYR A 89 -8.47 0.41 0.22
CA TYR A 89 -9.27 1.02 1.27
C TYR A 89 -8.35 1.73 2.27
N GLY A 90 -8.35 3.06 2.29
CA GLY A 90 -7.37 3.84 3.04
C GLY A 90 -5.93 3.51 2.63
N GLN A 91 -5.14 2.93 3.54
CA GLN A 91 -3.78 2.45 3.25
C GLN A 91 -3.69 0.93 3.04
N SER A 92 -4.82 0.23 3.08
CA SER A 92 -4.92 -1.21 2.87
C SER A 92 -5.16 -1.52 1.39
N TYR A 93 -4.47 -2.54 0.88
CA TYR A 93 -4.59 -3.00 -0.51
C TYR A 93 -4.87 -4.49 -0.50
N PHE A 94 -5.93 -4.92 -1.18
CA PHE A 94 -6.40 -6.31 -1.11
C PHE A 94 -7.10 -6.71 -2.42
N ILE A 95 -7.27 -8.00 -2.62
CA ILE A 95 -7.96 -8.54 -3.80
C ILE A 95 -9.43 -8.69 -3.43
N ASN A 96 -10.31 -7.95 -4.12
CA ASN A 96 -11.75 -8.03 -3.96
C ASN A 96 -12.33 -9.10 -4.89
N ASP A 97 -12.16 -10.37 -4.49
CA ASP A 97 -12.55 -11.56 -5.25
C ASP A 97 -12.97 -12.66 -4.26
N HIS A 98 -14.15 -13.26 -4.45
CA HIS A 98 -14.64 -14.34 -3.60
C HIS A 98 -13.74 -15.60 -3.65
N ASP A 99 -13.03 -15.81 -4.75
CA ASP A 99 -12.10 -16.93 -4.85
C ASP A 99 -10.80 -16.70 -4.07
N PHE A 100 -10.50 -15.45 -3.69
CA PHE A 100 -9.29 -15.12 -2.94
C PHE A 100 -9.30 -15.79 -1.55
N TYR A 101 -10.47 -15.91 -0.92
CA TYR A 101 -10.65 -16.52 0.39
C TYR A 101 -10.15 -17.98 0.40
N ASN A 102 -10.38 -18.72 -0.69
CA ASN A 102 -9.93 -20.10 -0.85
C ASN A 102 -8.41 -20.24 -1.12
N ARG A 103 -7.71 -19.12 -1.29
CA ARG A 103 -6.28 -19.08 -1.68
C ARG A 103 -5.37 -18.62 -0.54
N ILE A 104 -5.95 -18.35 0.62
CA ILE A 104 -5.25 -17.96 1.83
C ILE A 104 -5.54 -18.94 2.97
N GLU A 105 -4.62 -18.98 3.93
CA GLU A 105 -4.81 -19.66 5.21
C GLU A 105 -4.83 -18.61 6.31
N GLU A 106 -5.83 -18.67 7.16
CA GLU A 106 -6.01 -17.73 8.25
C GLU A 106 -5.35 -18.23 9.53
N LYS A 107 -4.67 -17.31 10.23
CA LYS A 107 -4.19 -17.55 11.59
C LYS A 107 -4.69 -16.44 12.50
N ILE A 108 -5.74 -16.73 13.26
CA ILE A 108 -6.36 -15.82 14.22
C ILE A 108 -5.37 -15.48 15.35
N LEU A 109 -5.37 -14.22 15.77
CA LEU A 109 -4.61 -13.76 16.93
C LEU A 109 -5.42 -14.03 18.22
N PRO A 110 -4.75 -14.32 19.35
CA PRO A 110 -5.43 -14.46 20.64
C PRO A 110 -6.24 -13.22 21.01
N GLU A 111 -5.70 -12.04 20.69
CA GLU A 111 -6.33 -10.75 20.92
C GLU A 111 -6.25 -9.90 19.64
N PRO A 112 -7.39 -9.35 19.17
CA PRO A 112 -7.40 -8.41 18.06
C PRO A 112 -6.63 -7.12 18.38
N ARG A 113 -6.00 -6.54 17.37
CA ARG A 113 -5.40 -5.21 17.48
C ARG A 113 -6.36 -4.17 16.94
N GLU A 114 -6.78 -3.28 17.82
CA GLU A 114 -7.74 -2.24 17.50
C GLU A 114 -7.07 -0.98 16.93
N TYR A 115 -7.62 -0.49 15.83
CA TYR A 115 -7.30 0.81 15.24
C TYR A 115 -8.59 1.64 15.12
N VAL A 116 -8.44 2.93 14.77
CA VAL A 116 -9.56 3.88 14.70
C VAL A 116 -10.69 3.36 13.82
N THR A 117 -10.39 2.96 12.59
CA THR A 117 -11.40 2.56 11.59
C THR A 117 -11.49 1.05 11.37
N THR A 118 -10.59 0.27 11.97
CA THR A 118 -10.45 -1.16 11.68
C THR A 118 -9.95 -1.97 12.86
N SER A 119 -10.25 -3.26 12.89
CA SER A 119 -9.63 -4.22 13.82
C SER A 119 -8.81 -5.24 13.04
N VAL A 120 -7.61 -5.57 13.51
CA VAL A 120 -6.77 -6.62 12.94
C VAL A 120 -6.89 -7.87 13.80
N THR A 121 -7.60 -8.87 13.29
CA THR A 121 -7.96 -10.09 14.02
C THR A 121 -6.99 -11.25 13.76
N GLY A 122 -6.15 -11.17 12.73
CA GLY A 122 -5.34 -12.31 12.30
C GLY A 122 -4.22 -12.01 11.31
N LYS A 123 -3.53 -13.07 10.91
CA LYS A 123 -2.54 -13.09 9.83
C LYS A 123 -3.12 -13.86 8.64
N ALA A 124 -2.98 -13.29 7.45
CA ALA A 124 -3.25 -13.98 6.18
C ALA A 124 -1.94 -14.62 5.68
N LEU A 125 -1.96 -15.93 5.50
CA LEU A 125 -0.87 -16.74 4.99
C LEU A 125 -1.20 -17.27 3.58
N CYS A 126 -0.19 -17.62 2.80
CA CYS A 126 -0.39 -18.24 1.50
C CYS A 126 -1.02 -19.64 1.67
N GLY A 127 -2.15 -19.89 1.00
CA GLY A 127 -2.87 -21.17 1.05
C GLY A 127 -2.23 -22.31 0.24
N SER A 128 -1.10 -22.06 -0.44
CA SER A 128 -0.34 -23.14 -1.09
C SER A 128 0.23 -24.08 -0.02
N LYS A 129 -0.06 -25.38 -0.16
CA LYS A 129 0.25 -26.45 0.81
C LYS A 129 1.69 -26.42 1.36
N ASN A 130 2.67 -26.02 0.54
CA ASN A 130 4.09 -26.05 0.88
C ASN A 130 4.70 -24.66 1.15
N CYS A 131 3.89 -23.60 1.23
CA CYS A 131 4.40 -22.22 1.35
C CYS A 131 4.09 -21.60 2.70
N ARG A 132 2.82 -21.33 2.99
CA ARG A 132 2.37 -20.64 4.21
C ARG A 132 3.08 -19.31 4.51
N ALA A 133 3.70 -18.69 3.50
CA ALA A 133 4.38 -17.41 3.66
C ALA A 133 3.39 -16.32 4.06
N LYS A 134 3.83 -15.40 4.94
CA LYS A 134 2.97 -14.31 5.41
C LYS A 134 2.69 -13.32 4.27
N LEU A 135 1.43 -13.29 3.83
CA LEU A 135 0.95 -12.36 2.82
C LEU A 135 0.53 -11.03 3.43
N GLY A 136 -0.10 -11.06 4.61
CA GLY A 136 -0.84 -9.92 5.10
C GLY A 136 -1.38 -10.06 6.52
N CYS A 137 -2.55 -9.47 6.72
CA CYS A 137 -3.37 -9.58 7.92
C CYS A 137 -4.84 -9.78 7.55
N ILE A 138 -5.64 -10.15 8.54
CA ILE A 138 -7.10 -10.16 8.46
C ILE A 138 -7.57 -8.87 9.13
N GLN A 139 -8.38 -8.09 8.44
CA GLN A 139 -8.83 -6.78 8.90
C GLN A 139 -10.34 -6.65 8.76
N THR A 140 -11.01 -6.32 9.86
CA THR A 140 -12.45 -6.01 9.90
C THR A 140 -12.63 -4.50 9.88
N LEU A 141 -13.54 -4.00 9.05
CA LEU A 141 -13.86 -2.57 8.95
C LEU A 141 -14.95 -2.22 9.98
N LYS A 142 -14.72 -1.22 10.83
CA LYS A 142 -15.67 -0.85 11.90
C LYS A 142 -16.91 -0.12 11.36
N ASP A 143 -16.71 0.72 10.35
CA ASP A 143 -17.76 1.59 9.79
C ASP A 143 -18.67 0.85 8.79
N HIS A 144 -18.38 -0.42 8.51
CA HIS A 144 -19.08 -1.22 7.51
C HIS A 144 -19.32 -2.64 8.05
N SER A 145 -20.24 -2.76 9.02
CA SER A 145 -20.57 -4.02 9.70
C SER A 145 -21.06 -5.13 8.76
N SER A 146 -21.52 -4.79 7.56
CA SER A 146 -21.94 -5.72 6.51
C SER A 146 -20.80 -6.21 5.60
N ILE A 147 -19.62 -5.58 5.65
CA ILE A 147 -18.49 -5.96 4.79
C ILE A 147 -17.73 -7.10 5.47
N SER A 148 -17.63 -8.23 4.75
CA SER A 148 -16.78 -9.36 5.12
C SER A 148 -15.34 -8.90 5.40
N PRO A 149 -14.59 -9.57 6.29
CA PRO A 149 -13.21 -9.19 6.56
C PRO A 149 -12.41 -9.07 5.26
N ILE A 150 -11.61 -8.01 5.17
CA ILE A 150 -10.67 -7.80 4.07
C ILE A 150 -9.30 -8.38 4.46
N TYR A 151 -8.50 -8.69 3.45
CA TYR A 151 -7.16 -9.29 3.64
C TYR A 151 -6.08 -8.40 3.04
N PRO A 152 -5.68 -7.33 3.74
CA PRO A 152 -4.64 -6.44 3.26
C PRO A 152 -3.35 -7.20 3.01
N LEU A 153 -2.86 -7.10 1.78
CA LEU A 153 -1.61 -7.66 1.32
C LEU A 153 -0.45 -6.71 1.61
N LYS A 154 0.67 -7.28 2.06
CA LYS A 154 1.94 -6.55 2.11
C LYS A 154 2.54 -6.54 0.72
N CYS A 155 2.83 -5.34 0.20
CA CYS A 155 3.47 -5.16 -1.11
C CYS A 155 4.72 -6.06 -1.28
N GLN A 156 5.57 -6.12 -0.25
CA GLN A 156 6.78 -6.95 -0.26
C GLN A 156 6.54 -8.47 -0.31
N SER A 157 5.33 -8.94 0.04
CA SER A 157 4.97 -10.36 0.09
C SER A 157 4.37 -10.88 -1.22
N ILE A 158 4.17 -10.00 -2.20
CA ILE A 158 3.59 -10.34 -3.50
C ILE A 158 4.56 -9.97 -4.64
N LYS A 159 4.25 -10.51 -5.82
CA LYS A 159 4.82 -10.10 -7.10
C LYS A 159 3.69 -9.93 -8.10
N ILE A 160 3.79 -8.96 -8.99
CA ILE A 160 2.75 -8.69 -9.99
C ILE A 160 3.31 -9.09 -11.34
N LYS A 161 2.58 -9.96 -12.04
CA LYS A 161 2.88 -10.40 -13.40
C LYS A 161 1.98 -9.61 -14.34
N LEU A 162 2.54 -8.78 -15.21
CA LEU A 162 1.80 -8.06 -16.24
C LEU A 162 1.90 -8.80 -17.57
N PHE A 163 0.82 -8.77 -18.35
CA PHE A 163 0.74 -9.32 -19.70
C PHE A 163 0.48 -8.18 -20.69
N GLU A 164 1.37 -8.01 -21.67
CA GLU A 164 1.13 -7.11 -22.79
C GLU A 164 0.42 -7.88 -23.91
N ARG A 165 -0.84 -7.49 -24.21
CA ARG A 165 -1.68 -8.15 -25.22
C ARG A 165 -1.05 -8.14 -26.61
N GLU A 166 -0.33 -7.08 -26.97
CA GLU A 166 0.14 -6.86 -28.34
C GLU A 166 1.40 -7.68 -28.68
N ASN A 167 2.30 -7.89 -27.71
CA ASN A 167 3.61 -8.51 -27.95
C ASN A 167 3.81 -9.85 -27.23
N GLY A 168 2.83 -10.31 -26.44
CA GLY A 168 2.94 -11.53 -25.63
C GLY A 168 4.05 -11.46 -24.56
N SER A 169 4.54 -10.25 -24.25
CA SER A 169 5.60 -10.04 -23.29
C SER A 169 5.06 -10.14 -21.85
N GLU A 170 5.88 -10.69 -20.95
CA GLU A 170 5.53 -10.82 -19.53
C GLU A 170 6.51 -10.02 -18.69
N THR A 171 6.00 -9.07 -17.91
CA THR A 171 6.82 -8.25 -17.00
C THR A 171 6.52 -8.57 -15.55
N MET A 172 7.57 -8.84 -14.77
CA MET A 172 7.48 -9.09 -13.33
C MET A 172 7.81 -7.85 -12.51
N ILE A 173 6.85 -7.36 -11.74
CA ILE A 173 7.00 -6.21 -10.84
C ILE A 173 7.20 -6.67 -9.41
N LEU A 174 8.30 -6.21 -8.80
CA LEU A 174 8.65 -6.43 -7.40
C LEU A 174 8.89 -5.06 -6.73
N LYS A 175 8.03 -4.69 -5.78
CA LYS A 175 8.15 -3.43 -5.02
C LYS A 175 8.15 -3.70 -3.52
N LYS A 176 8.76 -2.77 -2.76
CA LYS A 176 8.77 -2.84 -1.29
C LYS A 176 7.58 -2.12 -0.67
N LYS A 177 7.10 -1.06 -1.33
CA LYS A 177 6.00 -0.21 -0.85
C LYS A 177 4.96 -0.03 -1.96
N TRP A 178 3.68 -0.01 -1.59
CA TRP A 178 2.56 0.20 -2.52
C TRP A 178 2.67 1.51 -3.30
N LYS A 179 3.14 2.59 -2.66
CA LYS A 179 3.38 3.89 -3.32
C LYS A 179 4.46 3.88 -4.42
N GLN A 180 5.18 2.78 -4.61
CA GLN A 180 6.18 2.62 -5.68
C GLN A 180 5.63 1.83 -6.86
N MET A 181 4.35 1.42 -6.80
CA MET A 181 3.66 0.87 -7.95
C MET A 181 3.58 1.93 -9.03
N LEU A 182 3.76 1.51 -10.26
CA LEU A 182 3.76 2.41 -11.41
C LEU A 182 2.35 2.68 -11.93
N PHE A 183 1.32 2.10 -11.32
CA PHE A 183 -0.06 2.22 -11.76
C PHE A 183 -0.98 2.49 -10.57
N LYS A 184 -2.12 3.12 -10.88
CA LYS A 184 -3.15 3.42 -9.90
C LYS A 184 -3.96 2.16 -9.57
N ILE A 185 -4.16 1.91 -8.29
CA ILE A 185 -5.05 0.85 -7.80
C ILE A 185 -6.40 1.50 -7.51
N PRO A 186 -7.51 1.02 -8.09
CA PRO A 186 -8.82 1.61 -7.85
C PRO A 186 -9.20 1.56 -6.35
N PRO A 187 -9.83 2.62 -5.81
CA PRO A 187 -10.40 2.54 -4.46
C PRO A 187 -11.50 1.47 -4.41
N LEU A 188 -11.72 0.91 -3.23
CA LEU A 188 -12.90 0.09 -2.97
C LEU A 188 -14.14 0.99 -3.09
N GLU A 189 -14.98 0.70 -4.08
CA GLU A 189 -16.30 1.31 -4.17
C GLU A 189 -17.20 0.65 -3.12
N ILE A 190 -17.38 1.33 -2.01
CA ILE A 190 -18.44 1.00 -1.06
C ILE A 190 -19.62 1.83 -1.54
N SER A 191 -20.64 1.18 -2.11
CA SER A 191 -21.91 1.86 -2.35
C SER A 191 -22.39 2.37 -1.01
N CYS A 192 -22.39 3.69 -0.84
CA CYS A 192 -23.06 4.33 0.28
C CYS A 192 -24.56 4.13 0.08
N SER A 193 -25.10 2.99 0.48
CA SER A 193 -26.53 2.86 0.73
C SER A 193 -26.84 3.63 2.01
N LYS A 194 -26.88 4.96 1.90
CA LYS A 194 -27.95 5.67 2.59
C LYS A 194 -29.19 5.35 1.79
N ASN A 195 -29.95 4.37 2.26
CA ASN A 195 -31.40 4.44 2.36
C ASN A 195 -31.89 3.23 3.13
N ASP A 196 -32.87 3.54 3.96
CA ASP A 196 -33.73 2.64 4.70
C ASP A 196 -34.26 1.50 3.80
N GLU A 197 -34.45 0.34 4.44
CA GLU A 197 -35.30 -0.79 4.01
C GLU A 197 -34.89 -1.60 2.74
N ASP A 198 -34.68 -2.90 2.98
CA ASP A 198 -34.80 -4.04 2.06
C ASP A 198 -34.25 -3.96 0.63
N ILE A 199 -33.04 -4.51 0.41
CA ILE A 199 -32.68 -5.10 -0.90
C ILE A 199 -31.91 -6.43 -0.72
N TYR A 200 -32.71 -7.51 -0.76
CA TYR A 200 -32.53 -8.83 -1.38
C TYR A 200 -31.12 -9.39 -1.66
N TYR A 201 -30.85 -10.57 -1.07
CA TYR A 201 -29.91 -11.56 -1.60
C TYR A 201 -30.59 -12.33 -2.74
N ASP A 202 -30.08 -12.23 -3.97
CA ASP A 202 -30.33 -13.27 -4.98
C ASP A 202 -29.06 -14.08 -5.21
N ALA A 203 -29.01 -15.18 -4.46
CA ALA A 203 -28.16 -16.32 -4.71
C ALA A 203 -28.94 -17.33 -5.56
N TYR A 204 -29.16 -17.09 -6.84
CA TYR A 204 -29.59 -18.14 -7.79
C TYR A 204 -29.19 -17.78 -9.22
N ASP A 205 -28.19 -18.49 -9.75
CA ASP A 205 -28.27 -19.10 -11.08
C ASP A 205 -27.05 -20.01 -11.31
N VAL A 206 -27.08 -21.13 -10.60
CA VAL A 206 -26.55 -22.40 -11.10
C VAL A 206 -27.72 -23.38 -11.01
N MET A 207 -27.97 -24.10 -12.11
CA MET A 207 -28.87 -25.26 -12.31
C MET A 207 -30.12 -24.98 -13.16
N GLN A 208 -30.02 -25.28 -14.46
CA GLN A 208 -30.82 -26.31 -15.20
C GLN A 208 -30.63 -26.04 -16.72
N THR A 209 -29.83 -26.81 -17.47
CA THR A 209 -30.09 -28.14 -18.10
C THR A 209 -31.30 -28.18 -19.02
N ASP A 210 -31.04 -28.65 -20.24
CA ASP A 210 -31.94 -28.91 -21.37
C ASP A 210 -33.26 -29.63 -21.01
N VAL A 211 -34.37 -29.18 -21.63
CA VAL A 211 -35.32 -29.99 -22.46
C VAL A 211 -35.95 -29.06 -23.50
#